data_AF-A0A1A8N1C6-F1
#
_entry.id   AF-A0A1A8N1C6-F1
#
_cell.length_a   1.000
_cell.length_b   1.000
_cell.length_c   1.000
_cell.angle_alpha   90.00
_cell.angle_beta   90.00
_cell.angle_gamma   90.00
#
_symmetry.space_group_name_H-M   'P 1'
#
loop_
_entity.id
_entity.type
_entity.pdbx_description
1 polymer ?
#
loop_
_entity_poly.entity_id
_entity_poly.type
_entity_poly.pdbx_seq_one_letter_code
_entity_poly.pdbx_strand_id
1 'polypeptide(L)'
;MSQRRFRLLAATVQFDDRLTRAARQLVTQDKLAPLREVWDLWVARLPLAYNPGEDVCVDEQLVGFGGRCNFKQYMPSKPAKYGIKLWVVCDVATSYAWGIIPYLGKMTKDAPVERGQGKRVVLELTEGLSGRTVTTDNFFTSLALGEELL
;
A
#
# COMPACT_ATOMS: atom_id res chain seq x y z
N MET A 1 -24.66 -17.75 10.95
CA MET A 1 -23.90 -18.69 10.09
C MET A 1 -23.32 -19.79 10.95
N SER A 2 -23.27 -21.05 10.50
CA SER A 2 -22.64 -22.14 11.30
C SER A 2 -21.11 -22.07 11.25
N GLN A 3 -20.45 -22.54 12.30
CA GLN A 3 -18.98 -22.60 12.37
C GLN A 3 -18.36 -23.35 11.18
N ARG A 4 -18.99 -24.46 10.76
CA ARG A 4 -18.56 -25.25 9.59
C ARG A 4 -18.63 -24.41 8.31
N ARG A 5 -19.72 -23.67 8.10
CA ARG A 5 -19.87 -22.82 6.91
C ARG A 5 -18.87 -21.67 6.92
N PHE A 6 -18.64 -21.04 8.06
CA PHE A 6 -17.65 -19.96 8.19
C PHE A 6 -16.24 -20.44 7.83
N ARG A 7 -15.79 -21.57 8.38
CA ARG A 7 -14.47 -22.15 8.07
C ARG A 7 -14.32 -22.51 6.60
N LEU A 8 -15.37 -23.07 5.98
CA LEU A 8 -15.36 -23.40 4.56
C LEU A 8 -15.17 -22.13 3.72
N LEU A 9 -16.00 -21.10 3.94
CA LEU A 9 -15.93 -19.85 3.18
C LEU A 9 -14.58 -19.14 3.36
N ALA A 10 -14.08 -19.06 4.60
CA ALA A 10 -12.78 -18.45 4.89
C ALA A 10 -11.61 -19.16 4.20
N ALA A 11 -11.71 -20.48 3.98
CA ALA A 11 -10.67 -21.27 3.32
C ALA A 11 -10.76 -21.23 1.78
N THR A 12 -11.91 -20.87 1.21
CA THR A 12 -12.17 -20.95 -0.24
C THR A 12 -12.32 -19.59 -0.92
N VAL A 13 -12.41 -18.48 -0.18
CA VAL A 13 -12.55 -17.14 -0.76
C VAL A 13 -11.37 -16.81 -1.68
N GLN A 14 -11.67 -16.26 -2.86
CA GLN A 14 -10.70 -15.85 -3.87
C GLN A 14 -11.16 -14.51 -4.46
N PHE A 15 -10.20 -13.66 -4.81
CA PHE A 15 -10.43 -12.32 -5.35
C PHE A 15 -9.83 -12.14 -6.75
N ASP A 16 -9.55 -13.24 -7.45
CA ASP A 16 -8.86 -13.27 -8.73
C ASP A 16 -9.25 -14.52 -9.52
N ASP A 17 -9.22 -14.43 -10.86
CA ASP A 17 -9.38 -15.60 -11.72
C ASP A 17 -8.05 -16.35 -11.86
N ARG A 18 -7.97 -17.48 -11.17
CA ARG A 18 -6.80 -18.36 -11.16
C ARG A 18 -6.42 -18.89 -12.55
N LEU A 19 -7.39 -19.06 -13.46
CA LEU A 19 -7.14 -19.62 -14.79
C LEU A 19 -6.35 -18.65 -15.68
N THR A 20 -6.57 -17.35 -15.53
CA THR A 20 -5.88 -16.31 -16.31
C THR A 20 -4.60 -15.80 -15.65
N ARG A 21 -4.42 -16.05 -14.34
CA ARG A 21 -3.31 -15.49 -13.55
C ARG A 21 -1.94 -15.85 -14.10
N ALA A 22 -1.73 -17.09 -14.56
CA ALA A 22 -0.44 -17.52 -15.10
C ALA A 22 -0.02 -16.68 -16.31
N ALA A 23 -0.94 -16.42 -17.25
CA ALA A 23 -0.69 -15.60 -18.42
C ALA A 23 -0.42 -14.12 -18.04
N ARG A 24 -1.21 -13.55 -17.12
CA ARG A 24 -0.98 -12.19 -16.61
C ARG A 24 0.35 -12.02 -15.89
N GLN A 25 0.79 -13.04 -15.15
CA GLN A 25 2.06 -13.03 -14.43
C GLN A 25 3.26 -12.96 -15.37
N LEU A 26 3.18 -13.58 -16.56
CA LEU A 26 4.24 -13.51 -17.57
C LEU A 26 4.48 -12.09 -18.09
N VAL A 27 3.44 -11.24 -18.06
CA VAL A 27 3.48 -9.86 -18.58
C VAL A 27 3.80 -8.87 -17.47
N THR A 28 3.03 -8.90 -16.38
CA THR A 28 3.01 -7.84 -15.36
C THR A 28 3.93 -8.11 -14.17
N GLN A 29 4.24 -9.38 -13.92
CA GLN A 29 4.94 -9.84 -12.72
C GLN A 29 4.35 -9.30 -11.38
N ASP A 30 3.07 -8.90 -11.36
CA ASP A 30 2.45 -8.26 -10.21
C ASP A 30 2.30 -9.25 -9.03
N LYS A 31 3.01 -8.98 -7.94
CA LYS A 31 2.93 -9.82 -6.74
C LYS A 31 1.58 -9.70 -6.02
N LEU A 32 0.83 -8.62 -6.25
CA LEU A 32 -0.51 -8.42 -5.69
C LEU A 32 -1.61 -9.01 -6.59
N ALA A 33 -1.28 -9.64 -7.72
CA ALA A 33 -2.27 -10.15 -8.68
C ALA A 33 -3.47 -10.88 -8.06
N PRO A 34 -3.33 -11.73 -7.00
CA PRO A 34 -4.47 -12.40 -6.37
C PRO A 34 -5.51 -11.49 -5.69
N LEU A 35 -5.19 -10.20 -5.49
CA LEU A 35 -6.05 -9.20 -4.83
C LEU A 35 -6.15 -7.88 -5.64
N ARG A 36 -5.39 -7.75 -6.73
CA ARG A 36 -5.17 -6.48 -7.46
C ARG A 36 -6.47 -5.76 -7.80
N GLU A 37 -7.42 -6.46 -8.42
CA GLU A 37 -8.67 -5.86 -8.88
C GLU A 37 -9.49 -5.29 -7.70
N VAL A 38 -9.65 -6.07 -6.64
CA VAL A 38 -10.38 -5.64 -5.44
C VAL A 38 -9.65 -4.50 -4.72
N TRP A 39 -8.31 -4.56 -4.66
CA TRP A 39 -7.49 -3.53 -4.07
C TRP A 39 -7.65 -2.20 -4.78
N ASP A 40 -7.51 -2.18 -6.11
CA ASP A 40 -7.59 -0.96 -6.90
C ASP A 40 -9.01 -0.38 -6.86
N LEU A 41 -10.05 -1.23 -6.93
CA LEU A 41 -11.44 -0.82 -6.75
C LEU A 41 -11.70 -0.19 -5.38
N TRP A 42 -11.09 -0.71 -4.32
CA TRP A 42 -11.24 -0.18 -2.98
C TRP A 42 -10.48 1.14 -2.79
N VAL A 43 -9.20 1.20 -3.19
CA VAL A 43 -8.38 2.42 -3.07
C VAL A 43 -8.99 3.58 -3.86
N ALA A 44 -9.53 3.32 -5.05
CA ALA A 44 -10.22 4.34 -5.85
C ALA A 44 -11.47 4.94 -5.15
N ARG A 45 -12.02 4.27 -4.14
CA ARG A 45 -13.15 4.82 -3.36
C ARG A 45 -12.72 5.76 -2.24
N LEU A 46 -11.48 5.67 -1.77
CA LEU A 46 -11.03 6.45 -0.61
C LEU A 46 -11.13 7.98 -0.88
N PRO A 47 -10.61 8.51 -2.01
CA PRO A 47 -10.74 9.94 -2.31
C PRO A 47 -12.19 10.39 -2.57
N LEU A 48 -13.05 9.48 -3.03
CA LEU A 48 -14.46 9.78 -3.32
C LEU A 48 -15.34 9.85 -2.07
N ALA A 49 -14.91 9.20 -0.99
CA ALA A 49 -15.69 9.11 0.24
C ALA A 49 -15.40 10.24 1.22
N TYR A 50 -14.25 10.92 1.11
CA TYR A 50 -13.85 11.96 2.06
C TYR A 50 -12.87 12.96 1.44
N ASN A 51 -13.10 14.25 1.70
CA ASN A 51 -12.17 15.32 1.36
C ASN A 51 -11.37 15.69 2.62
N PRO A 52 -10.04 15.46 2.67
CA PRO A 52 -9.23 15.72 3.85
C PRO A 52 -9.12 17.21 4.16
N GLY A 53 -8.78 17.53 5.40
CA GLY A 53 -8.53 18.90 5.87
C GLY A 53 -7.23 19.49 5.33
N GLU A 54 -6.72 20.51 6.01
CA GLU A 54 -5.51 21.24 5.60
C GLU A 54 -4.23 20.40 5.74
N ASP A 55 -4.17 19.55 6.78
CA ASP A 55 -2.99 18.76 7.12
C ASP A 55 -3.18 17.26 6.82
N VAL A 56 -2.23 16.70 6.08
CA VAL A 56 -2.13 15.25 5.83
C VAL A 56 -0.77 14.73 6.25
N CYS A 57 -0.70 13.44 6.59
CA CYS A 57 0.53 12.76 6.97
C CYS A 57 0.76 11.54 6.07
N VAL A 58 1.98 11.40 5.53
CA VAL A 58 2.42 10.20 4.81
C VAL A 58 3.36 9.41 5.70
N ASP A 59 3.00 8.15 5.96
CA ASP A 59 3.80 7.24 6.77
C ASP A 59 3.54 5.78 6.34
N GLU A 60 4.13 4.84 7.07
CA GLU A 60 4.04 3.42 6.86
C GLU A 60 3.19 2.69 7.91
N GLN A 61 2.36 1.76 7.42
CA GLN A 61 1.62 0.82 8.24
C GLN A 61 2.13 -0.61 7.99
N LEU A 62 2.25 -1.40 9.04
CA LEU A 62 2.60 -2.81 8.93
C LEU A 62 1.42 -3.69 9.36
N VAL A 63 0.87 -4.44 8.40
CA VAL A 63 -0.17 -5.44 8.68
C VAL A 63 0.50 -6.76 9.04
N GLY A 64 0.42 -7.15 10.31
CA GLY A 64 1.08 -8.36 10.83
C GLY A 64 0.66 -9.62 10.07
N PHE A 65 1.64 -10.37 9.55
CA PHE A 65 1.38 -11.58 8.78
C PHE A 65 2.51 -12.61 8.94
N GLY A 66 2.20 -13.76 9.55
CA GLY A 66 3.16 -14.83 9.79
C GLY A 66 3.37 -15.79 8.62
N GLY A 67 2.47 -15.81 7.64
CA GLY A 67 2.50 -16.77 6.52
C GLY A 67 3.63 -16.53 5.51
N ARG A 68 3.67 -17.39 4.48
CA ARG A 68 4.57 -17.22 3.33
C ARG A 68 3.98 -16.18 2.37
N CYS A 69 4.73 -15.11 2.13
CA CYS A 69 4.37 -14.05 1.19
C CYS A 69 5.66 -13.45 0.62
N ASN A 70 5.72 -13.24 -0.69
CA ASN A 70 6.93 -12.84 -1.42
C ASN A 70 7.35 -11.38 -1.20
N PHE A 71 6.50 -10.58 -0.55
CA PHE A 71 6.73 -9.18 -0.24
C PHE A 71 6.57 -8.87 1.25
N LYS A 72 6.57 -9.91 2.09
CA LYS A 72 6.61 -9.77 3.55
C LYS A 72 7.89 -9.03 3.96
N GLN A 73 7.73 -8.01 4.81
CA GLN A 73 8.82 -7.21 5.35
C GLN A 73 9.07 -7.57 6.82
N TYR A 74 10.33 -7.38 7.23
CA TYR A 74 10.74 -7.39 8.63
C TYR A 74 10.98 -5.95 9.08
N MET A 75 10.29 -5.51 10.14
CA MET A 75 10.46 -4.18 10.73
C MET A 75 10.63 -4.34 12.25
N PRO A 76 11.87 -4.34 12.76
CA PRO A 76 12.16 -4.71 14.14
C PRO A 76 11.54 -3.78 15.19
N SER A 77 11.28 -2.53 14.83
CA SER A 77 10.71 -1.49 15.70
C SER A 77 9.18 -1.56 15.83
N LYS A 78 8.48 -2.30 14.96
CA LYS A 78 7.01 -2.41 15.00
C LYS A 78 6.59 -3.57 15.92
N PRO A 79 5.42 -3.50 16.58
CA PRO A 79 4.94 -4.56 17.49
C PRO A 79 4.84 -5.93 16.81
N ALA A 80 4.25 -5.97 15.61
CA ALA A 80 4.35 -7.11 14.72
C ALA A 80 5.66 -6.97 13.93
N LYS A 81 6.66 -7.81 14.20
CA LYS A 81 7.96 -7.70 13.52
C LYS A 81 7.93 -8.08 12.04
N TYR A 82 6.96 -8.90 11.63
CA TYR A 82 6.82 -9.40 10.26
C TYR A 82 5.42 -9.14 9.73
N GLY A 83 5.32 -8.63 8.50
CA GLY A 83 4.03 -8.30 7.92
C GLY A 83 4.09 -7.76 6.49
N ILE A 84 2.94 -7.32 6.01
CA ILE A 84 2.81 -6.61 4.73
C ILE A 84 2.94 -5.11 5.02
N LYS A 85 3.96 -4.47 4.45
CA LYS A 85 4.18 -3.03 4.58
C LYS A 85 3.27 -2.28 3.59
N LEU A 86 2.58 -1.27 4.08
CA LEU A 86 1.77 -0.32 3.32
C LEU A 86 2.34 1.07 3.53
N TRP A 87 2.32 1.90 2.50
CA TRP A 87 2.44 3.34 2.61
C TRP A 87 1.05 3.95 2.58
N VAL A 88 0.78 4.91 3.46
CA VAL A 88 -0.55 5.46 3.67
C VAL A 88 -0.43 6.97 3.77
N VAL A 89 -1.33 7.69 3.09
CA VAL A 89 -1.62 9.10 3.40
C VAL A 89 -2.90 9.17 4.22
N CYS A 90 -2.84 9.87 5.35
CA CYS A 90 -3.97 10.06 6.25
C CYS A 90 -4.23 11.54 6.50
N ASP A 91 -5.51 11.88 6.63
CA ASP A 91 -5.94 13.14 7.24
C ASP A 91 -5.50 13.20 8.71
N VAL A 92 -4.87 14.29 9.13
CA VAL A 92 -4.35 14.40 10.50
C VAL A 92 -5.47 14.50 11.53
N ALA A 93 -6.54 15.24 11.23
CA ALA A 93 -7.60 15.52 12.18
C ALA A 93 -8.50 14.29 12.45
N THR A 94 -8.79 13.51 11.42
CA THR A 94 -9.73 12.37 11.49
C THR A 94 -9.07 11.01 11.41
N SER A 95 -7.76 10.96 11.11
CA SER A 95 -7.02 9.71 10.82
C SER A 95 -7.60 8.92 9.63
N TYR A 96 -8.37 9.57 8.75
CA TYR A 96 -8.92 8.94 7.57
C TYR A 96 -7.82 8.63 6.54
N ALA A 97 -7.68 7.37 6.15
CA ALA A 97 -6.76 6.96 5.10
C ALA A 97 -7.30 7.37 3.72
N TRP A 98 -6.65 8.33 3.08
CA TRP A 98 -7.07 8.89 1.79
C TRP A 98 -6.45 8.14 0.61
N GLY A 99 -5.26 7.58 0.78
CA GLY A 99 -4.56 6.80 -0.25
C GLY A 99 -3.63 5.76 0.36
N ILE A 100 -3.50 4.60 -0.29
CA ILE A 100 -2.72 3.47 0.23
C ILE A 100 -2.01 2.74 -0.91
N ILE A 101 -0.69 2.58 -0.79
CA ILE A 101 0.14 1.84 -1.73
C ILE A 101 0.82 0.66 -1.00
N PRO A 102 0.61 -0.59 -1.43
CA PRO A 102 1.29 -1.74 -0.85
C PRO A 102 2.74 -1.81 -1.33
N TYR A 103 3.67 -2.03 -0.40
CA TYR A 103 5.07 -2.24 -0.75
C TYR A 103 5.31 -3.70 -1.16
N LEU A 104 5.54 -3.92 -2.46
CA LEU A 104 5.73 -5.25 -3.04
C LEU A 104 7.21 -5.71 -3.07
N GLY A 105 8.12 -4.91 -2.53
CA GLY A 105 9.56 -5.15 -2.62
C GLY A 105 10.08 -5.17 -4.05
N LYS A 106 11.30 -5.67 -4.24
CA LYS A 106 11.90 -5.81 -5.57
C LYS A 106 11.14 -6.82 -6.44
N MET A 107 10.90 -6.50 -7.71
CA MET A 107 10.24 -7.43 -8.65
C MET A 107 11.05 -8.72 -8.85
N THR A 108 12.37 -8.58 -9.08
CA THR A 108 13.32 -9.69 -9.21
C THR A 108 14.48 -9.53 -8.23
N LYS A 109 15.22 -10.62 -7.96
CA LYS A 109 16.39 -10.57 -7.05
C LYS A 109 17.47 -9.61 -7.57
N ASP A 110 17.65 -9.60 -8.89
CA ASP A 110 18.69 -8.83 -9.58
C ASP A 110 18.22 -7.42 -9.96
N ALA A 111 16.97 -7.04 -9.61
CA ALA A 111 16.48 -5.71 -9.86
C ALA A 111 17.35 -4.66 -9.13
N PRO A 112 17.70 -3.55 -9.81
CA PRO A 112 18.42 -2.46 -9.19
C PRO A 112 17.64 -1.93 -7.98
N VAL A 113 18.37 -1.41 -7.00
CA VAL A 113 17.73 -0.75 -5.86
C VAL A 113 17.03 0.50 -6.37
N GLU A 114 15.74 0.63 -6.05
CA GLU A 114 14.97 1.84 -6.35
C GLU A 114 15.59 3.04 -5.61
N ARG A 115 15.90 4.10 -6.35
CA ARG A 115 16.38 5.37 -5.78
C ARG A 115 15.21 6.36 -5.75
N GLY A 116 15.13 7.16 -4.69
CA GLY A 116 14.07 8.16 -4.55
C GLY A 116 12.69 7.58 -4.21
N GLN A 117 12.62 6.37 -3.65
CA GLN A 117 11.37 5.71 -3.30
C GLN A 117 10.49 6.58 -2.38
N GLY A 118 11.08 7.23 -1.37
CA GLY A 118 10.36 8.14 -0.47
C GLY A 118 9.66 9.27 -1.22
N LYS A 119 10.41 9.98 -2.08
CA LYS A 119 9.86 11.04 -2.94
C LYS A 119 8.73 10.55 -3.83
N ARG A 120 8.93 9.45 -4.58
CA ARG A 120 7.90 8.87 -5.46
C ARG A 120 6.62 8.57 -4.70
N VAL A 121 6.75 7.90 -3.55
CA VAL A 121 5.60 7.49 -2.74
C VAL A 121 4.80 8.69 -2.25
N VAL A 122 5.46 9.75 -1.79
CA VAL A 122 4.75 10.97 -1.36
C VAL A 122 3.99 11.57 -2.52
N LEU A 123 4.64 11.80 -3.66
CA LEU A 123 4.01 12.41 -4.83
C LEU A 123 2.81 11.62 -5.34
N GLU A 124 2.92 10.29 -5.39
CA GLU A 124 1.84 9.40 -5.81
C GLU A 124 0.67 9.40 -4.80
N LEU A 125 0.97 9.39 -3.50
CA LEU A 125 -0.08 9.41 -2.47
C LEU A 125 -0.76 10.79 -2.34
N THR A 126 -0.08 11.87 -2.68
CA THR A 126 -0.62 13.24 -2.58
C THR A 126 -1.12 13.79 -3.92
N GLU A 127 -1.15 12.98 -4.97
CA GLU A 127 -1.72 13.37 -6.26
C GLU A 127 -3.19 13.77 -6.08
N GLY A 128 -3.55 14.99 -6.45
CA GLY A 128 -4.91 15.55 -6.25
C GLY A 128 -5.15 16.23 -4.90
N LEU A 129 -4.18 16.26 -3.99
CA LEU A 129 -4.25 16.97 -2.70
C LEU A 129 -3.62 18.37 -2.75
N SER A 130 -4.04 19.20 -3.70
CA SER A 130 -3.52 20.58 -3.83
C SER A 130 -3.87 21.46 -2.62
N GLY A 131 -2.93 22.30 -2.20
CA GLY A 131 -3.15 23.29 -1.14
C GLY A 131 -3.15 22.73 0.28
N ARG A 132 -2.54 21.56 0.50
CA ARG A 132 -2.43 20.92 1.81
C ARG A 132 -0.99 20.83 2.29
N THR A 133 -0.82 20.86 3.60
CA THR A 133 0.47 20.61 4.24
C THR A 133 0.67 19.11 4.40
N VAL A 134 1.79 18.60 3.87
CA VAL A 134 2.15 17.18 3.94
C VAL A 134 3.25 17.01 5.00
N THR A 135 2.92 16.31 6.07
CA THR A 135 3.89 15.91 7.11
C THR A 135 4.43 14.52 6.78
N THR A 136 5.74 14.34 6.88
CA THR A 136 6.40 13.06 6.62
C THR A 136 7.54 12.80 7.60
N ASP A 137 7.95 11.54 7.74
CA ASP A 137 9.15 11.17 8.49
C ASP A 137 10.46 11.39 7.69
N ASN A 138 11.58 10.98 8.27
CA ASN A 138 12.90 11.12 7.65
C ASN A 138 13.14 10.20 6.43
N PHE A 139 12.38 9.12 6.28
CA PHE A 139 12.49 8.23 5.12
C PHE A 139 11.96 8.91 3.84
N PHE A 140 10.91 9.73 3.98
CA PHE A 140 10.29 10.43 2.86
C PHE A 140 10.87 11.84 2.62
N THR A 141 11.38 12.50 3.66
CA THR A 141 11.81 13.91 3.59
C THR A 141 13.10 14.09 2.77
N SER A 142 13.06 14.96 1.75
CA SER A 142 14.26 15.40 1.00
C SER A 142 14.06 16.79 0.37
N LEU A 143 15.14 17.52 0.09
CA LEU A 143 15.07 18.82 -0.60
C LEU A 143 14.36 18.71 -1.95
N ALA A 144 14.73 17.69 -2.74
CA ALA A 144 14.14 17.45 -4.05
C ALA A 144 12.65 17.07 -4.02
N LEU A 145 12.14 16.58 -2.87
CA LEU A 145 10.70 16.41 -2.66
C LEU A 145 10.04 17.75 -2.35
N GLY A 146 10.65 18.55 -1.46
CA GLY A 146 10.14 19.88 -1.13
C GLY A 146 10.01 20.78 -2.36
N GLU A 147 11.00 20.77 -3.25
CA GLU A 147 10.96 21.54 -4.51
C GLU A 147 9.85 21.10 -5.47
N GLU A 148 9.44 19.83 -5.47
CA GLU A 148 8.37 19.32 -6.35
C GLU A 148 6.96 19.50 -5.78
N LEU A 149 6.82 19.76 -4.47
CA LEU A 149 5.53 20.00 -3.83
C LEU A 149 5.12 21.49 -3.80
N LEU A 150 5.99 22.39 -4.28
CA LEU A 150 5.74 23.83 -4.40
C LEU A 150 5.14 24.17 -5.77
#